data_AF-A0A7X0L032-F1
#
_entry.id   AF-A0A7X0L032-F1
#
_cell.length_a   1.000
_cell.length_b   1.000
_cell.length_c   1.000
_cell.angle_alpha   90.00
_cell.angle_beta   90.00
_cell.angle_gamma   90.00
#
_symmetry.space_group_name_H-M   'P 1'
#
loop_
_entity.id
_entity.type
_entity.pdbx_description
1 polymer ?
#
loop_
_entity_poly.entity_id
_entity_poly.type
_entity_poly.pdbx_seq_one_letter_code
_entity_poly.pdbx_strand_id
1 'polypeptide(L)'
;MKGRTLVDIKASAKPAERCDIWLNQLLGYLLLDRFNIFCWEAVAVYLGWHAMILLASVQHLLTVSSAGATPALSDLRAEFRKVIADELDEAATWHLRDRYPVPPITSDEAAHDLVASVDRRSVPILR
;
A
#
# COMPACT_ATOMS: atom_id res chain seq x y z
N MET A 1 26.94 5.44 10.23
CA MET A 1 25.52 5.23 9.89
C MET A 1 25.41 5.16 8.37
N LYS A 2 24.97 4.03 7.79
CA LYS A 2 24.86 3.87 6.33
C LYS A 2 23.39 3.85 5.93
N GLY A 3 22.96 4.82 5.11
CA GLY A 3 21.92 4.75 4.07
C GLY A 3 20.51 4.19 4.35
N ARG A 4 20.19 3.70 5.56
CA ARG A 4 18.94 3.00 5.87
C ARG A 4 17.95 3.88 6.62
N THR A 5 17.72 5.07 6.09
CA THR A 5 16.82 6.05 6.68
C THR A 5 15.79 6.46 5.65
N LEU A 6 14.52 6.29 6.00
CA LEU A 6 13.43 6.85 5.23
C LEU A 6 13.30 8.33 5.59
N VAL A 7 13.51 9.22 4.62
CA VAL A 7 13.49 10.67 4.83
C VAL A 7 12.31 11.28 4.10
N ASP A 8 11.53 12.10 4.81
CA ASP A 8 10.52 12.99 4.24
C ASP A 8 10.98 14.45 4.39
N ILE A 9 10.76 15.27 3.37
CA ILE A 9 11.20 16.67 3.33
C ILE A 9 9.97 17.56 3.42
N LYS A 10 9.93 18.42 4.44
CA LYS A 10 8.81 19.33 4.69
C LYS A 10 9.28 20.78 4.76
N ALA A 11 8.59 21.65 4.02
CA ALA A 11 8.71 23.09 4.15
C ALA A 11 7.49 23.61 4.94
N SER A 12 7.67 23.92 6.22
CA SER A 12 6.62 24.43 7.10
C SER A 12 7.21 25.47 8.04
N ALA A 13 6.46 26.55 8.30
CA ALA A 13 6.83 27.58 9.29
C ALA A 13 6.49 27.14 10.72
N LYS A 14 5.56 26.19 10.87
CA LYS A 14 5.10 25.70 12.17
C LYS A 14 5.16 24.17 12.19
N PRO A 15 6.37 23.59 12.32
CA PRO A 15 6.54 22.15 12.21
C PRO A 15 5.83 21.38 13.33
N ALA A 16 5.80 21.93 14.55
CA ALA A 16 5.18 21.28 15.71
C ALA A 16 3.70 20.94 15.50
N GLU A 17 2.95 21.75 14.73
CA GLU A 17 1.52 21.56 14.48
C GLU A 17 1.22 20.40 13.50
N ARG A 18 2.24 19.82 12.86
CA ARG A 18 2.07 18.78 11.81
C ARG A 18 2.97 17.56 11.98
N CYS A 19 3.79 17.52 13.04
CA CYS A 19 4.76 16.46 13.26
C CYS A 19 4.11 15.07 13.35
N ASP A 20 2.93 14.98 13.93
CA ASP A 20 2.14 13.75 14.07
C ASP A 20 1.73 13.20 12.69
N ILE A 21 1.20 14.04 11.80
CA ILE A 21 0.79 13.65 10.45
C ILE A 21 1.99 13.12 9.66
N TRP A 22 3.13 13.82 9.74
CA TRP A 22 4.34 13.43 9.01
C TRP A 22 4.94 12.14 9.55
N LEU A 23 4.94 11.97 10.88
CA LEU A 23 5.38 10.74 11.51
C LEU A 23 4.48 9.56 11.10
N ASN A 24 3.15 9.74 11.15
CA ASN A 24 2.19 8.72 10.72
C ASN A 24 2.39 8.33 9.24
N GLN A 25 2.67 9.31 8.37
CA GLN A 25 2.98 9.06 6.97
C GLN A 25 4.24 8.21 6.81
N LEU A 26 5.34 8.59 7.49
CA LEU A 26 6.59 7.85 7.49
C LEU A 26 6.43 6.41 8.04
N LEU A 27 5.65 6.25 9.11
CA LEU A 27 5.34 4.93 9.68
C LEU A 27 4.50 4.10 8.70
N GLY A 28 3.55 4.71 7.99
CA GLY A 28 2.80 4.03 6.93
C GLY A 28 3.73 3.46 5.85
N TYR A 29 4.67 4.26 5.35
CA TYR A 29 5.66 3.80 4.37
C TYR A 29 6.59 2.71 4.92
N LEU A 30 7.00 2.81 6.18
CA LEU A 30 7.79 1.79 6.87
C LEU A 30 7.04 0.44 6.94
N LEU A 31 5.73 0.48 7.20
CA LEU A 31 4.86 -0.69 7.29
C LEU A 31 4.49 -1.27 5.91
N LEU A 32 4.48 -0.45 4.86
CA LEU A 32 4.27 -0.90 3.48
C LEU A 32 5.43 -1.70 2.89
N ASP A 33 6.65 -1.58 3.45
CA ASP A 33 7.83 -2.38 3.06
C ASP A 33 7.72 -3.84 3.55
N ARG A 34 6.76 -4.59 3.00
CA ARG A 34 6.37 -5.93 3.45
C ARG A 34 7.51 -6.94 3.46
N PHE A 35 8.43 -6.81 2.52
CA PHE A 35 9.54 -7.74 2.35
C PHE A 35 10.84 -7.24 2.97
N ASN A 36 10.77 -6.11 3.70
CA ASN A 36 11.93 -5.47 4.28
C ASN A 36 13.04 -5.22 3.23
N ILE A 37 12.66 -4.85 2.00
CA ILE A 37 13.61 -4.69 0.88
C ILE A 37 14.60 -3.57 1.19
N PHE A 38 14.10 -2.51 1.83
CA PHE A 38 14.89 -1.32 2.09
C PHE A 38 15.62 -1.36 3.43
N CYS A 39 15.28 -2.31 4.31
CA CYS A 39 15.89 -2.48 5.62
C CYS A 39 15.95 -1.18 6.42
N TRP A 40 14.86 -0.40 6.45
CA TRP A 40 14.84 0.89 7.16
C TRP A 40 15.10 0.71 8.66
N GLU A 41 16.12 1.39 9.16
CA GLU A 41 16.53 1.36 10.57
C GLU A 41 16.12 2.65 11.31
N ALA A 42 15.83 3.71 10.56
CA ALA A 42 15.42 5.01 11.07
C ALA A 42 14.45 5.71 10.12
N VAL A 43 13.71 6.66 10.67
CA VAL A 43 12.89 7.62 9.92
C VAL A 43 13.36 9.03 10.24
N ALA A 44 13.26 9.93 9.27
CA ALA A 44 13.62 11.32 9.47
C ALA A 44 12.67 12.28 8.74
N VAL A 45 12.48 13.44 9.34
CA VAL A 45 11.85 14.59 8.71
C VAL A 45 12.88 15.70 8.58
N TYR A 46 13.20 16.11 7.35
CA TYR A 46 14.01 17.29 7.09
C TYR A 46 13.11 18.52 6.93
N LEU A 47 13.29 19.50 7.83
CA LEU A 47 12.55 20.75 7.89
C LEU A 47 13.27 21.83 7.09
N GLY A 48 12.91 21.98 5.81
CA GLY A 48 13.63 22.81 4.85
C GLY A 48 13.77 24.28 5.26
N TRP A 49 12.71 24.90 5.78
CA TRP A 49 12.75 26.31 6.23
C TRP A 49 13.57 26.52 7.51
N HIS A 50 13.83 25.45 8.26
CA HIS A 50 14.57 25.51 9.52
C HIS A 50 15.98 24.94 9.39
N ALA A 51 16.34 24.42 8.20
CA ALA A 51 17.58 23.69 7.95
C ALA A 51 17.89 22.62 9.02
N MET A 52 16.85 21.92 9.50
CA MET A 52 16.93 20.99 10.64
C MET A 52 16.45 19.61 10.24
N ILE A 53 17.06 18.57 10.79
CA ILE A 53 16.59 17.18 10.66
C ILE A 53 16.10 16.66 12.01
N LEU A 54 14.89 16.12 12.02
CA LEU A 54 14.36 15.32 13.13
C LEU A 54 14.56 13.85 12.75
N LEU A 55 15.31 13.10 13.56
CA LEU A 55 15.68 11.72 13.28
C LEU A 55 15.33 10.83 14.48
N ALA A 56 14.72 9.68 14.20
CA ALA A 56 14.46 8.66 15.22
C ALA A 56 14.75 7.27 14.67
N SER A 57 15.32 6.38 15.50
CA SER A 57 15.43 4.97 15.13
C SER A 57 14.07 4.30 15.21
N VAL A 58 13.82 3.34 14.32
CA VAL A 58 12.57 2.59 14.30
C VAL A 58 12.36 1.85 15.63
N GLN A 59 13.42 1.21 16.14
CA GLN A 59 13.37 0.51 17.42
C GLN A 59 12.93 1.44 18.56
N HIS A 60 13.48 2.66 18.63
CA HIS A 60 13.12 3.60 19.67
C HIS A 60 11.65 4.00 19.56
N LEU A 61 11.17 4.32 18.36
CA LEU A 61 9.76 4.64 18.10
C LEU A 61 8.83 3.51 18.56
N LEU A 62 9.13 2.27 18.18
CA LEU A 62 8.31 1.12 18.60
C LEU A 62 8.29 0.95 20.12
N THR A 63 9.44 1.13 20.78
CA THR A 63 9.54 1.01 22.24
C THR A 63 8.73 2.08 22.96
N VAL A 64 8.83 3.36 22.55
CA VAL A 64 8.11 4.45 23.24
C VAL A 64 6.62 4.47 22.94
N SER A 65 6.20 3.91 21.81
CA SER A 65 4.78 3.83 21.42
C SER A 65 4.05 2.62 22.01
N SER A 66 4.74 1.71 22.69
CA SER A 66 4.15 0.47 23.21
C SER A 66 4.05 0.50 24.74
N ALA A 67 2.88 0.15 25.29
CA ALA A 67 2.68 0.07 26.74
C ALA A 67 3.30 -1.18 27.39
N GLY A 68 3.81 -2.13 26.60
CA GLY A 68 4.34 -3.42 27.04
C GLY A 68 5.60 -3.82 26.28
N ALA A 69 5.73 -5.13 26.00
CA ALA A 69 6.83 -5.61 25.17
C ALA A 69 6.85 -4.89 23.82
N THR A 70 8.04 -4.46 23.37
CA THR A 70 8.18 -3.80 22.08
C THR A 70 7.84 -4.80 20.95
N PRO A 71 6.85 -4.52 20.09
CA PRO A 71 6.47 -5.42 19.02
C PRO A 71 7.57 -5.52 17.96
N ALA A 72 7.67 -6.68 17.32
CA ALA A 72 8.54 -6.82 16.16
C ALA A 72 7.93 -6.09 14.95
N LEU A 73 8.77 -5.37 14.20
CA LEU A 73 8.31 -4.63 13.02
C LEU A 73 7.68 -5.56 11.95
N SER A 74 8.16 -6.80 11.85
CA SER A 74 7.58 -7.82 10.95
C SER A 74 6.11 -8.10 11.26
N ASP A 75 5.76 -8.15 12.53
CA ASP A 75 4.41 -8.50 12.97
C ASP A 75 3.46 -7.35 12.68
N LEU A 76 3.90 -6.12 12.97
CA LEU A 76 3.16 -4.91 12.62
C LEU A 76 2.94 -4.78 11.11
N ARG A 77 3.94 -5.13 10.28
CA ARG A 77 3.77 -5.15 8.82
C ARG A 77 2.72 -6.16 8.37
N ALA A 78 2.72 -7.35 8.97
CA ALA A 78 1.75 -8.39 8.66
C ALA A 78 0.33 -7.97 9.07
N GLU A 79 0.18 -7.38 10.25
CA GLU A 79 -1.10 -6.86 10.74
C GLU A 79 -1.61 -5.69 9.91
N PHE A 80 -0.75 -4.70 9.66
CA PHE A 80 -1.09 -3.54 8.84
C PHE A 80 -1.59 -3.97 7.46
N ARG A 81 -0.93 -4.94 6.82
CA ARG A 81 -1.36 -5.48 5.53
C ARG A 81 -2.75 -6.13 5.58
N LYS A 82 -3.11 -6.81 6.66
CA LYS A 82 -4.45 -7.38 6.81
C LYS A 82 -5.50 -6.28 6.89
N VAL A 83 -5.17 -5.16 7.55
CA VAL A 83 -6.07 -4.02 7.69
C VAL A 83 -6.31 -3.32 6.35
N ILE A 84 -5.25 -3.16 5.53
CA ILE A 84 -5.35 -2.44 4.24
C ILE A 84 -5.52 -3.36 3.02
N ALA A 85 -5.93 -4.62 3.23
CA ALA A 85 -5.93 -5.62 2.17
C ALA A 85 -6.87 -5.24 1.02
N ASP A 86 -8.06 -4.76 1.36
CA ASP A 86 -9.09 -4.38 0.39
C ASP A 86 -8.63 -3.18 -0.46
N GLU A 87 -8.02 -2.17 0.16
CA GLU A 87 -7.48 -1.00 -0.54
C GLU A 87 -6.30 -1.36 -1.44
N LEU A 88 -5.47 -2.34 -1.05
CA LEU A 88 -4.39 -2.84 -1.89
C LEU A 88 -4.93 -3.57 -3.13
N ASP A 89 -5.99 -4.36 -2.98
CA ASP A 89 -6.63 -5.08 -4.08
C ASP A 89 -7.36 -4.12 -5.04
N GLU A 90 -8.00 -3.08 -4.51
CA GLU A 90 -8.58 -2.01 -5.32
C GLU A 90 -7.50 -1.26 -6.11
N ALA A 91 -6.41 -0.85 -5.45
CA ALA A 91 -5.31 -0.15 -6.10
C ALA A 91 -4.64 -0.99 -7.20
N ALA A 92 -4.50 -2.31 -6.97
CA ALA A 92 -3.99 -3.25 -7.96
C ALA A 92 -4.94 -3.37 -9.17
N THR A 93 -6.24 -3.46 -8.92
CA THR A 93 -7.27 -3.49 -9.97
C THR A 93 -7.26 -2.22 -10.81
N TRP A 94 -7.14 -1.07 -10.16
CA TRP A 94 -7.03 0.22 -10.85
C TRP A 94 -5.78 0.28 -11.72
N HIS A 95 -4.62 -0.13 -11.19
CA HIS A 95 -3.36 -0.19 -11.96
C HIS A 95 -3.44 -1.13 -13.18
N LEU A 96 -4.12 -2.28 -13.04
CA LEU A 96 -4.31 -3.20 -14.16
C LEU A 96 -5.21 -2.60 -15.24
N ARG A 97 -6.28 -1.89 -14.87
CA ARG A 97 -7.18 -1.23 -15.83
C ARG A 97 -6.49 -0.09 -16.57
N ASP A 98 -5.67 0.69 -15.89
CA ASP A 98 -4.88 1.77 -16.51
C ASP A 98 -3.87 1.19 -17.52
N ARG A 99 -3.18 0.10 -17.15
CA ARG A 99 -2.18 -0.55 -18.01
C ARG A 99 -2.78 -1.35 -19.16
N TYR A 100 -3.97 -1.91 -18.97
CA TYR A 100 -4.70 -2.72 -19.94
C TYR A 100 -6.11 -2.17 -20.12
N PRO A 101 -6.28 -1.04 -20.84
CA PRO A 101 -7.59 -0.51 -21.13
C PRO A 101 -8.39 -1.54 -21.93
N VAL A 102 -9.60 -1.84 -21.48
CA VAL A 102 -10.51 -2.71 -22.23
C VAL A 102 -10.77 -2.04 -23.59
N PRO A 103 -10.52 -2.73 -24.72
CA PRO A 103 -10.84 -2.17 -26.02
C PRO A 103 -12.32 -1.78 -26.06
N PRO A 104 -12.70 -0.68 -26.72
CA PRO A 104 -14.11 -0.39 -26.93
C PRO A 104 -14.74 -1.61 -27.58
N ILE A 105 -15.79 -2.16 -26.96
CA ILE A 105 -16.60 -3.21 -27.56
C ILE A 105 -17.18 -2.58 -28.83
N THR A 106 -16.62 -2.92 -29.98
CA THR A 106 -17.22 -2.58 -31.26
C THR A 106 -18.55 -3.30 -31.30
N SER A 107 -19.63 -2.53 -31.36
CA SER A 107 -21.02 -2.96 -31.34
C SER A 107 -21.41 -3.97 -32.44
N ASP A 108 -20.48 -4.36 -33.32
CA ASP A 108 -20.68 -5.33 -34.40
C ASP A 108 -20.43 -6.80 -33.98
N GLU A 109 -19.65 -7.10 -32.93
CA GLU A 109 -19.34 -8.50 -32.57
C GLU A 109 -20.34 -9.13 -31.59
N ALA A 110 -21.05 -8.33 -30.79
CA ALA A 110 -22.01 -8.84 -29.80
C ALA A 110 -23.28 -9.47 -30.42
N ALA A 111 -23.52 -9.26 -31.73
CA ALA A 111 -24.69 -9.79 -32.42
C ALA A 111 -24.51 -11.24 -32.93
N HIS A 112 -23.27 -11.74 -33.04
CA HIS A 112 -23.02 -13.05 -33.65
C HIS A 112 -22.97 -14.22 -32.66
N ASP A 113 -22.59 -14.00 -31.40
CA ASP A 113 -22.43 -15.10 -30.43
C ASP A 113 -23.72 -15.48 -29.67
N LEU A 114 -24.77 -14.65 -29.71
CA LEU A 114 -26.05 -14.99 -29.06
C LEU A 114 -26.96 -15.92 -29.90
N VAL A 115 -26.68 -16.09 -31.19
CA VAL A 115 -27.51 -16.92 -32.09
C VAL A 115 -27.05 -18.38 -32.11
N ALA A 116 -25.84 -18.70 -31.62
CA ALA A 116 -25.29 -20.06 -31.67
C ALA A 116 -25.69 -20.98 -30.50
N SER A 117 -26.32 -20.48 -29.42
CA SER A 117 -26.64 -21.30 -28.23
C SER A 117 -28.12 -21.70 -28.09
N VAL A 118 -28.97 -21.33 -29.04
CA VAL A 118 -30.39 -21.69 -29.05
C VAL A 118 -30.70 -22.50 -30.31
N ASP A 119 -30.44 -23.82 -30.30
CA ASP A 119 -31.50 -24.81 -30.58
C ASP A 119 -31.06 -26.29 -30.35
N ARG A 120 -31.74 -26.91 -29.37
CA ARG A 120 -32.38 -28.24 -29.42
C ARG A 120 -31.57 -29.56 -29.56
N ARG A 121 -31.90 -30.41 -28.57
CA ARG A 121 -32.15 -31.87 -28.61
C ARG A 121 -30.92 -32.77 -28.47
N SER A 122 -30.80 -33.41 -27.30
CA SER A 122 -31.24 -34.80 -27.12
C SER A 122 -30.92 -35.29 -25.70
N VAL A 123 -31.96 -35.54 -24.92
CA VAL A 123 -31.90 -36.45 -23.77
C VAL A 123 -31.83 -37.89 -24.33
N PRO A 124 -31.00 -38.77 -23.74
CA PRO A 124 -31.51 -40.10 -23.46
C PRO A 124 -31.27 -40.53 -22.01
N ILE A 125 -32.32 -41.15 -21.48
CA ILE A 125 -32.42 -41.91 -20.23
C ILE A 125 -31.82 -43.31 -20.45
N LEU A 126 -31.35 -43.94 -19.36
CA LEU A 126 -31.07 -45.37 -19.08
C LEU A 126 -29.57 -45.73 -19.07
N ARG A 127 -29.03 -46.37 -18.03
CA ARG A 127 -29.59 -47.29 -17.03
C ARG A 127 -29.14 -46.99 -15.61
#